data_AF-A0A1W1V8P4-F1
#
_entry.id   AF-A0A1W1V8P4-F1
#
_cell.length_a   1.000
_cell.length_b   1.000
_cell.length_c   1.000
_cell.angle_alpha   90.00
_cell.angle_beta   90.00
_cell.angle_gamma   90.00
#
_symmetry.space_group_name_H-M   'P 1'
#
loop_
_entity.id
_entity.type
_entity.pdbx_description
1 polymer ?
#
loop_
_entity_poly.entity_id
_entity_poly.type
_entity_poly.pdbx_seq_one_letter_code
_entity_poly.pdbx_strand_id
1 'polypeptide(L)'
;MVTGIWLVNLVHSSGESGYFLPLDFRVYAPGQNGKTKNDHFQAMFAQVVAEGTIQARTMHFDSWYASSENLKVIHRAGWTFSTTLKSN
;
A
#
# COMPACT_ATOMS: atom_id res chain seq x y z
N MET A 1 -28.07 0.79 -10.90
CA MET A 1 -26.76 1.15 -10.33
C MET A 1 -25.95 -0.11 -10.18
N VAL A 2 -24.69 -0.13 -10.61
CA VAL A 2 -23.80 -1.29 -10.42
C VAL A 2 -23.09 -1.13 -9.09
N THR A 3 -23.16 -2.15 -8.23
CA THR A 3 -22.43 -2.20 -6.97
C THR A 3 -21.02 -2.73 -7.25
N GLY A 4 -20.01 -1.88 -7.10
CA GLY A 4 -18.61 -2.27 -7.28
C GLY A 4 -18.00 -2.87 -6.02
N ILE A 5 -16.95 -3.68 -6.18
CA ILE A 5 -16.08 -4.15 -5.09
C ILE A 5 -14.85 -3.25 -5.08
N TRP A 6 -14.55 -2.67 -3.93
CA TRP A 6 -13.37 -1.85 -3.75
C TRP A 6 -12.22 -2.71 -3.22
N LEU A 7 -11.05 -2.61 -3.86
CA LEU A 7 -9.85 -3.37 -3.51
C LEU A 7 -8.68 -2.45 -3.20
N VAL A 8 -7.84 -2.90 -2.27
CA VAL A 8 -6.48 -2.38 -2.03
C VAL A 8 -5.52 -3.51 -2.37
N ASN A 9 -4.59 -3.26 -3.29
CA ASN A 9 -3.67 -4.28 -3.80
C ASN A 9 -2.23 -3.90 -3.46
N LEU A 10 -1.43 -4.90 -3.11
CA LEU A 10 0.01 -4.77 -2.95
C LEU A 10 0.70 -5.70 -3.94
N VAL A 11 1.57 -5.11 -4.76
CA VAL A 11 2.24 -5.80 -5.85
C VAL A 11 3.73 -5.50 -5.74
N HIS A 12 4.53 -6.55 -5.85
CA HIS A 12 5.97 -6.44 -5.99
C HIS A 12 6.34 -6.38 -7.47
N SER A 13 7.27 -5.50 -7.83
CA SER A 13 7.86 -5.44 -9.16
C SER A 13 9.38 -5.45 -9.03
N SER A 14 10.06 -6.15 -9.95
CA SER A 14 11.51 -6.16 -10.05
C SER A 14 12.08 -4.87 -10.66
N GLY A 15 11.22 -3.97 -11.16
CA GLY A 15 11.62 -2.78 -11.91
C GLY A 15 11.84 -3.05 -13.41
N GLU A 16 11.83 -4.31 -13.83
CA GLU A 16 11.82 -4.69 -15.25
C GLU A 16 10.39 -4.77 -15.80
N SER A 17 10.23 -4.44 -17.09
CA SER A 17 8.93 -4.50 -17.75
C SER A 17 8.39 -5.94 -17.75
N GLY A 18 7.14 -6.11 -17.33
CA GLY A 18 6.41 -7.38 -17.41
C GLY A 18 6.45 -8.26 -16.16
N TYR A 19 7.24 -7.92 -15.13
CA TYR A 19 7.31 -8.70 -13.89
C TYR A 19 6.59 -8.01 -12.73
N PHE A 20 5.37 -8.49 -12.47
CA PHE A 20 4.53 -8.06 -11.35
C PHE A 20 4.04 -9.28 -10.57
N LEU A 21 4.44 -9.37 -9.31
CA LEU A 21 4.03 -10.43 -8.39
C LEU A 21 3.01 -9.88 -7.39
N PRO A 22 1.74 -10.30 -7.42
CA PRO A 22 0.77 -9.92 -6.38
C PRO A 22 1.20 -10.51 -5.03
N LEU A 23 1.31 -9.66 -4.01
CA LEU A 23 1.68 -10.07 -2.66
C LEU A 23 0.45 -10.21 -1.75
N ASP A 24 -0.45 -9.23 -1.78
CA ASP A 24 -1.63 -9.20 -0.92
C ASP A 24 -2.74 -8.37 -1.58
N PHE A 25 -4.00 -8.68 -1.25
CA PHE A 25 -5.17 -7.87 -1.60
C PHE A 25 -6.14 -7.80 -0.43
N ARG A 26 -6.78 -6.65 -0.24
CA ARG A 26 -7.79 -6.43 0.81
C ARG A 26 -9.06 -5.87 0.19
N VAL A 27 -10.20 -6.42 0.60
CA VAL A 27 -11.51 -5.86 0.26
C VAL A 27 -11.80 -4.67 1.18
N TYR A 28 -11.98 -3.49 0.57
CA TYR A 28 -12.40 -2.30 1.28
C TYR A 28 -13.92 -2.33 1.49
N ALA A 29 -14.33 -2.74 2.69
CA ALA A 29 -15.72 -2.86 3.10
C ALA A 29 -15.94 -2.13 4.45
N PRO A 30 -15.89 -0.79 4.47
CA PRO A 30 -15.92 0.00 5.71
C PRO A 30 -17.21 -0.24 6.51
N GLY A 31 -18.34 -0.51 5.85
CA GLY A 31 -19.60 -0.85 6.51
C GLY A 31 -19.63 -2.22 7.20
N GLN A 32 -18.65 -3.09 6.95
CA GLN A 32 -18.55 -4.41 7.57
C GLN A 32 -17.43 -4.48 8.63
N ASN A 33 -16.26 -3.89 8.33
CA ASN A 33 -15.07 -4.05 9.16
C ASN A 33 -14.56 -2.75 9.82
N GLY A 34 -15.15 -1.60 9.50
CA GLY A 34 -14.74 -0.28 10.03
C GLY A 34 -13.36 0.19 9.58
N LYS A 35 -12.64 -0.56 8.73
CA LYS A 35 -11.29 -0.24 8.30
C LYS A 35 -11.31 0.70 7.11
N THR A 36 -10.47 1.72 7.18
CA THR A 36 -10.20 2.64 6.08
C THR A 36 -9.22 2.00 5.08
N LYS A 37 -9.10 2.61 3.90
CA LYS A 37 -8.05 2.22 2.94
C LYS A 37 -6.64 2.38 3.53
N ASN A 38 -6.42 3.42 4.35
CA ASN A 38 -5.14 3.67 5.01
C ASN A 38 -4.81 2.59 6.05
N ASP A 39 -5.80 2.10 6.80
CA ASP A 39 -5.59 0.98 7.73
C ASP A 39 -5.14 -0.28 6.98
N HIS A 40 -5.75 -0.56 5.83
CA HIS A 40 -5.33 -1.66 4.97
C HIS A 40 -3.91 -1.45 4.45
N PHE A 41 -3.59 -0.26 3.96
CA PHE A 41 -2.24 0.08 3.49
C PHE A 41 -1.18 -0.17 4.56
N GLN A 42 -1.36 0.36 5.77
CA GLN A 42 -0.40 0.20 6.85
C GLN A 42 -0.27 -1.26 7.30
N ALA A 43 -1.38 -1.99 7.40
CA ALA A 43 -1.35 -3.40 7.77
C ALA A 43 -0.61 -4.27 6.74
N MET A 44 -0.87 -4.04 5.44
CA MET A 44 -0.20 -4.75 4.36
C MET A 44 1.31 -4.45 4.34
N PHE A 45 1.69 -3.19 4.55
CA PHE A 45 3.11 -2.82 4.63
C PHE A 45 3.80 -3.41 5.86
N ALA A 46 3.15 -3.36 7.03
CA ALA A 46 3.71 -3.92 8.25
C ALA A 46 3.97 -5.44 8.11
N GLN A 47 3.09 -6.16 7.42
CA GLN A 47 3.29 -7.57 7.12
C GLN A 47 4.54 -7.80 6.25
N VAL A 48 4.72 -7.01 5.18
CA VAL A 48 5.94 -7.11 4.33
C VAL A 48 7.21 -6.84 5.11
N VAL A 49 7.20 -5.84 5.98
CA VAL A 49 8.36 -5.51 6.82
C VAL A 49 8.65 -6.65 7.80
N ALA A 50 7.62 -7.24 8.41
CA ALA A 50 7.76 -8.33 9.36
C ALA A 50 8.24 -9.63 8.72
N GLU A 51 7.76 -9.95 7.50
CA GLU A 51 8.21 -11.12 6.75
C GLU A 51 9.68 -11.01 6.32
N GLY A 52 10.14 -9.80 5.97
CA GLY A 52 11.56 -9.52 5.67
C GLY A 52 12.11 -10.20 4.41
N THR A 53 11.26 -10.87 3.63
CA THR A 53 11.64 -11.61 2.40
C THR A 53 11.81 -10.69 1.20
N ILE A 54 11.11 -9.55 1.17
CA ILE A 54 11.19 -8.58 0.09
C ILE A 54 12.46 -7.73 0.23
N GLN A 55 13.33 -7.83 -0.77
CA GLN A 55 14.57 -7.07 -0.86
C GLN A 55 14.37 -5.64 -1.35
N ALA A 56 13.24 -5.35 -2.02
CA ALA A 56 12.92 -3.98 -2.40
C ALA A 56 12.88 -3.07 -1.17
N ARG A 57 13.42 -1.86 -1.33
CA ARG A 57 13.44 -0.80 -0.31
C ARG A 57 12.78 0.50 -0.77
N THR A 58 12.08 0.43 -1.90
CA THR A 58 11.32 1.55 -2.46
C THR A 58 9.87 1.14 -2.61
N MET A 59 8.97 1.94 -2.04
CA MET A 59 7.53 1.77 -2.17
C MET A 59 6.94 2.82 -3.12
N HIS A 60 6.06 2.41 -4.02
CA HIS A 60 5.33 3.30 -4.93
C HIS A 60 3.84 3.22 -4.65
N PHE A 61 3.17 4.36 -4.51
CA PHE A 61 1.72 4.43 -4.27
C PHE A 61 1.13 5.76 -4.72
N ASP A 62 -0.18 5.79 -4.94
CA ASP A 62 -0.90 6.99 -5.37
C ASP A 62 -1.10 8.02 -4.25
N SER A 63 -1.46 9.24 -4.63
CA SER A 63 -1.62 10.36 -3.69
C SER A 63 -2.70 10.17 -2.63
N TRP A 64 -3.65 9.25 -2.80
CA TRP A 64 -4.67 9.00 -1.78
C TRP A 64 -4.09 8.36 -0.51
N TYR A 65 -2.93 7.71 -0.62
CA TYR A 65 -2.21 7.14 0.54
C TYR A 65 -1.09 8.05 1.05
N ALA A 66 -0.92 9.26 0.52
CA ALA A 66 0.14 10.19 0.90
C ALA A 66 -0.13 10.95 2.22
N SER A 67 -0.84 10.34 3.17
CA SER A 67 -1.06 10.92 4.49
C SER A 67 0.26 10.99 5.27
N SER A 68 0.44 12.03 6.08
CA SER A 68 1.68 12.19 6.88
C SER A 68 1.98 10.99 7.80
N GLU A 69 0.94 10.26 8.21
CA GLU A 69 1.06 9.06 9.02
C GLU A 69 1.66 7.90 8.21
N ASN A 70 1.14 7.62 7.01
CA ASN A 70 1.67 6.58 6.14
C ASN A 70 3.14 6.87 5.75
N LEU A 71 3.46 8.12 5.42
CA LEU A 71 4.83 8.51 5.08
C LEU A 71 5.80 8.25 6.23
N LYS A 72 5.39 8.55 7.48
CA LYS A 72 6.18 8.29 8.68
C LYS A 72 6.35 6.79 8.93
N VAL A 73 5.33 5.99 8.70
CA VAL A 73 5.40 4.52 8.86
C VAL A 73 6.46 3.94 7.92
N ILE A 74 6.46 4.32 6.64
CA ILE A 74 7.43 3.85 5.65
C ILE A 74 8.85 4.32 6.01
N HIS A 75 8.99 5.60 6.33
CA HIS A 75 10.28 6.18 6.68
C HIS A 75 10.90 5.53 7.93
N ARG A 76 10.11 5.30 8.98
CA ARG A 76 10.56 4.65 10.22
C ARG A 76 10.96 3.19 10.02
N ALA A 77 10.40 2.51 9.03
CA ALA A 77 10.82 1.17 8.64
C ALA A 77 12.14 1.15 7.84
N GLY A 78 12.73 2.32 7.53
CA GLY A 78 13.97 2.44 6.75
C GLY A 78 13.75 2.27 5.24
N TRP A 79 12.52 2.46 4.76
CA TRP A 79 12.17 2.37 3.34
C TRP A 79 12.09 3.77 2.72
N THR A 80 12.40 3.84 1.43
CA THR A 80 12.16 5.01 0.59
C THR A 80 10.77 4.91 -0.04
N PHE A 81 10.11 6.04 -0.30
CA PHE A 81 8.84 6.07 -1.02
C PHE A 81 8.86 7.03 -2.20
N SER A 82 8.03 6.74 -3.19
CA SER A 82 7.67 7.63 -4.29
C SER A 82 6.15 7.72 -4.37
N THR A 83 5.62 8.94 -4.28
CA THR A 83 4.18 9.19 -4.37
C THR A 83 3.94 10.60 -4.93
N THR A 84 2.74 10.84 -5.43
CA THR A 84 2.31 12.18 -5.82
C THR A 84 1.68 12.87 -4.60
N LEU A 85 1.89 14.18 -4.46
CA LEU A 85 1.18 14.97 -3.46
C LEU A 85 0.00 15.64 -4.13
N LYS A 86 -1.17 15.54 -3.50
CA LYS A 86 -2.33 16.34 -3.89
C LYS A 86 -2.15 17.73 -3.30
N SER A 87 -2.38 18.78 -4.08
CA SER A 87 -2.51 20.13 -3.52
C SER A 87 -3.68 20.15 -2.55
N ASN A 88 -3.49 20.81 -1.40
CA ASN A 88 -4.60 21.15 -0.50
C ASN A 88 -5.49 22.20 -1.15
#